data_AF-A0A6V7LZ80-F1
#
_entry.id   AF-A0A6V7LZ80-F1
#
_cell.length_a   1.000
_cell.length_b   1.000
_cell.length_c   1.000
_cell.angle_alpha   90.00
_cell.angle_beta   90.00
_cell.angle_gamma   90.00
#
_symmetry.space_group_name_H-M   'P 1'
#
loop_
_entity.id
_entity.type
_entity.pdbx_description
1 polymer ?
#
loop_
_entity_poly.entity_id
_entity_poly.type
_entity_poly.pdbx_seq_one_letter_code
_entity_poly.pdbx_strand_id
1 'polypeptide(L)' 'GLQRRHAVDTTLMIYFFGKDGTRELKYEGFRQFMEDLQHEVLELEFSEFSKGHDTITELDFAKILLRYTYLDTD' A
#
# COMPACT_ATOMS: atom_id res chain seq x y z
N GLY A 1 8.03 -16.41 -16.82
CA GLY A 1 7.01 -15.38 -16.55
C GLY A 1 5.86 -16.03 -15.83
N LEU A 2 5.36 -15.37 -14.77
CA LEU A 2 4.25 -15.85 -13.93
C LEU A 2 3.12 -16.43 -14.79
N GLN A 3 2.66 -17.58 -14.35
CA GLN A 3 2.32 -18.71 -15.20
C GLN A 3 1.00 -18.54 -15.93
N ARG A 4 1.07 -18.71 -17.26
CA ARG A 4 -0.03 -18.77 -18.23
C ARG A 4 -1.05 -19.93 -18.02
N ARG A 5 -1.02 -20.62 -16.88
CA ARG A 5 -1.78 -21.88 -16.68
C ARG A 5 -2.83 -21.84 -15.56
N HIS A 6 -2.88 -20.80 -14.73
CA HIS A 6 -3.97 -20.58 -13.77
C HIS A 6 -4.17 -19.07 -13.52
N ALA A 7 -4.56 -18.32 -14.54
CA ALA A 7 -4.99 -16.94 -14.35
C ALA A 7 -6.38 -16.96 -13.70
N VAL A 8 -6.44 -17.06 -12.37
CA VAL A 8 -7.63 -16.67 -11.63
C VAL A 8 -7.74 -15.16 -11.80
N ASP A 9 -8.88 -14.69 -12.31
CA ASP A 9 -9.14 -13.27 -12.43
C ASP A 9 -9.13 -12.65 -11.02
N THR A 10 -8.03 -11.97 -10.71
CA THR A 10 -7.92 -11.21 -9.46
C THR A 10 -8.47 -9.82 -9.65
N THR A 11 -8.88 -9.19 -8.55
CA THR A 11 -9.37 -7.80 -8.56
C THR A 11 -8.38 -6.85 -9.23
N LEU A 12 -7.07 -6.95 -8.94
CA LEU A 12 -6.05 -6.11 -9.55
C LEU A 12 -5.89 -6.38 -11.06
N MET A 13 -5.97 -7.65 -11.48
CA MET A 13 -5.90 -7.96 -12.91
C MET A 13 -7.10 -7.40 -13.67
N ILE A 14 -8.32 -7.58 -13.15
CA ILE A 14 -9.52 -7.00 -13.76
C ILE A 14 -9.43 -5.47 -13.76
N TYR A 15 -9.00 -4.87 -12.64
CA TYR A 15 -8.91 -3.42 -12.48
C TYR A 15 -7.96 -2.77 -13.48
N PHE A 16 -6.74 -3.31 -13.65
CA PHE A 16 -5.74 -2.75 -14.56
C PHE A 16 -5.92 -3.18 -16.01
N PHE A 17 -6.16 -4.47 -16.26
CA PHE A 17 -6.10 -5.05 -17.60
C PHE A 17 -7.48 -5.38 -18.19
N GLY A 18 -8.56 -5.26 -17.41
CA GLY A 18 -9.92 -5.59 -17.84
C GLY A 18 -10.23 -7.09 -17.65
N LYS A 19 -11.51 -7.45 -17.81
CA LYS A 19 -11.96 -8.85 -17.68
C LYS A 19 -11.41 -9.75 -18.79
N ASP A 20 -11.07 -9.17 -19.93
CA ASP A 20 -10.49 -9.84 -21.10
C ASP A 20 -8.96 -9.67 -21.18
N GLY A 21 -8.36 -8.89 -20.26
CA GLY A 21 -6.92 -8.68 -20.19
C GLY A 21 -6.34 -7.85 -21.33
N THR A 22 -7.16 -7.14 -22.11
CA THR A 22 -6.72 -6.42 -23.31
C THR A 22 -6.31 -4.97 -23.05
N ARG A 23 -6.67 -4.40 -21.89
CA ARG A 23 -6.26 -3.04 -21.52
C ARG A 23 -4.79 -3.04 -21.11
N GLU A 24 -4.09 -1.96 -21.42
CA GLU A 24 -2.70 -1.78 -21.03
C GLU A 24 -2.58 -0.83 -19.84
N LEU A 25 -1.70 -1.19 -18.88
CA LEU A 25 -1.34 -0.32 -17.77
C LEU A 25 -0.13 0.54 -18.16
N LYS A 26 -0.36 1.84 -18.36
CA LYS A 26 0.72 2.81 -18.57
C LYS A 26 1.41 3.15 -17.25
N TYR A 27 2.65 3.61 -17.35
CA TYR A 27 3.45 4.06 -16.19
C TYR A 27 2.70 5.06 -15.31
N GLU A 28 2.02 6.04 -15.90
CA GLU A 28 1.24 7.04 -15.16
C GLU A 28 0.14 6.40 -14.31
N GLY A 29 -0.59 5.43 -14.85
CA GLY A 29 -1.63 4.71 -14.10
C GLY A 29 -1.04 3.83 -13.00
N PHE A 30 0.12 3.20 -13.26
CA PHE A 30 0.83 2.44 -12.23
C PHE A 30 1.31 3.35 -11.10
N ARG A 31 1.92 4.49 -11.44
CA ARG A 31 2.42 5.47 -10.48
C ARG A 31 1.29 6.01 -9.61
N GLN A 32 0.18 6.45 -10.22
CA GLN A 32 -0.96 6.97 -9.48
C GLN A 32 -1.50 5.94 -8.49
N PHE A 33 -1.68 4.69 -8.93
CA PHE A 33 -2.14 3.63 -8.04
C PHE A 33 -1.19 3.41 -6.84
N MET A 34 0.12 3.46 -7.07
CA MET A 34 1.09 3.33 -5.98
C MET A 34 1.07 4.53 -5.03
N GLU A 35 0.87 5.74 -5.55
CA GLU A 35 0.71 6.96 -4.73
C GLU A 35 -0.57 6.89 -3.87
N ASP A 36 -1.70 6.49 -4.47
CA ASP A 36 -2.98 6.31 -3.78
C ASP A 36 -2.87 5.23 -2.68
N LEU A 37 -2.28 4.08 -3.00
CA LEU A 37 -2.07 2.99 -2.04
C LEU A 37 -1.17 3.42 -0.88
N GLN A 38 -0.09 4.14 -1.16
CA GLN A 38 0.80 4.66 -0.11
C GLN A 38 0.08 5.67 0.78
N HIS A 39 -0.77 6.50 0.21
CA HIS A 39 -1.58 7.46 0.96
C HIS A 39 -2.56 6.75 1.89
N GLU A 40 -3.31 5.77 1.40
CA GLU A 40 -4.26 4.98 2.22
C GLU A 40 -3.54 4.24 3.35
N VAL A 41 -2.39 3.62 3.08
CA VAL A 41 -1.60 2.95 4.13
C VAL A 41 -1.13 3.95 5.19
N LEU A 42 -0.66 5.13 4.78
CA LEU A 42 -0.22 6.17 5.69
C LEU A 42 -1.36 6.69 6.58
N GLU A 43 -2.56 6.88 6.02
CA GLU A 43 -3.75 7.28 6.78
C GLU A 43 -4.16 6.22 7.80
N LEU A 44 -4.11 4.93 7.42
CA LEU A 44 -4.38 3.81 8.32
C LEU A 44 -3.38 3.75 9.47
N GLU A 45 -2.07 3.90 9.19
CA GLU A 45 -1.05 3.95 10.23
C GLU A 45 -1.29 5.14 11.17
N PHE A 46 -1.53 6.35 10.64
CA PHE A 46 -1.82 7.50 11.47
C PHE A 46 -3.04 7.25 12.37
N SER A 47 -4.14 6.73 11.82
CA SER A 47 -5.36 6.44 12.56
C SER A 47 -5.15 5.40 13.68
N GLU A 48 -4.37 4.35 13.41
CA GLU A 48 -4.01 3.32 14.38
C GLU A 48 -3.27 3.92 15.59
N PHE A 49 -2.28 4.79 15.32
CA PHE A 49 -1.43 5.36 16.36
C PHE A 49 -2.03 6.59 17.05
N SER A 50 -2.83 7.39 16.35
CA SER A 50 -3.53 8.55 16.93
C SER A 50 -4.73 8.13 17.77
N LYS A 51 -5.14 6.85 17.73
CA LYS A 51 -6.28 6.29 18.47
C LYS A 51 -7.58 7.05 18.21
N GLY A 52 -7.77 7.51 16.97
CA GLY A 52 -8.94 8.28 16.56
C GLY A 52 -8.89 9.78 16.85
N HIS A 53 -7.76 10.30 17.31
CA HIS A 53 -7.53 11.74 17.38
C HIS A 53 -6.99 12.30 16.05
N ASP A 54 -7.25 13.58 15.79
CA ASP A 54 -6.72 14.29 14.60
C ASP A 54 -5.24 14.67 14.74
N THR A 55 -4.63 14.40 15.90
CA THR A 55 -3.22 14.67 16.21
C THR A 55 -2.55 13.43 16.77
N ILE A 56 -1.24 13.32 16.54
CA ILE A 56 -0.40 12.25 17.08
C ILE A 56 0.56 12.82 18.12
N THR A 57 0.86 12.04 19.15
CA THR A 57 1.88 12.41 20.14
C THR A 57 3.29 12.17 19.59
N GLU A 58 4.29 12.86 20.13
CA GLU A 58 5.70 12.61 19.78
C GLU A 58 6.10 11.14 20.01
N LEU A 59 5.64 10.54 21.11
CA LEU A 59 5.93 9.14 21.44
C LEU A 59 5.33 8.16 20.41
N ASP A 60 4.08 8.38 20.00
CA ASP A 60 3.44 7.50 19.03
C ASP A 60 3.99 7.72 17.62
N PHE A 61 4.38 8.96 17.28
CA PHE A 61 5.13 9.24 16.05
C PHE A 61 6.50 8.53 16.04
N ALA A 62 7.25 8.57 17.14
CA ALA A 62 8.51 7.84 17.27
C ALA A 62 8.32 6.32 17.09
N LYS A 63 7.22 5.75 17.60
CA LYS A 63 6.90 4.32 17.39
C LYS A 63 6.63 3.99 15.92
N ILE A 64 5.96 4.87 15.16
CA ILE A 64 5.78 4.67 13.71
C ILE A 64 7.14 4.55 13.03
N LEU A 65 8.04 5.50 13.29
CA LEU A 65 9.37 5.54 12.66
C LEU A 65 10.21 4.30 13.00
N LEU A 66 10.10 3.80 14.23
CA LEU A 66 10.91 2.69 14.71
C LEU A 66 10.30 1.31 14.41
N ARG A 67 9.02 1.22 14.05
CA ARG A 67 8.29 -0.05 13.81
C ARG A 67 9.01 -0.99 12.84
N TYR A 68 9.70 -0.44 11.85
CA TYR A 68 10.44 -1.19 10.83
C TYR A 68 11.96 -1.01 10.91
N THR A 69 12.47 -0.59 12.07
CA THR A 69 13.91 -0.51 12.35
C THR A 69 14.35 -1.68 13.23
N TYR A 70 15.54 -2.20 12.97
CA TYR A 70 16.19 -3.11 13.90
C TYR A 70 16.91 -2.27 14.95
N LEU A 71 16.42 -2.30 16.18
CA LEU A 71 17.17 -1.79 17.31
C LEU A 71 18.15 -2.89 17.72
N ASP A 72 19.41 -2.74 17.31
CA ASP A 72 20.49 -3.55 17.84
C ASP A 72 20.70 -3.12 19.29
N THR A 73 20.24 -3.95 20.23
CA THR A 73 20.45 -3.75 21.66
C THR A 73 21.53 -4.71 22.11
N ASP A 74 22.78 -4.26 22.03
CA ASP A 74 23.90 -4.85 22.75
C ASP A 74 23.67 -4.80 24.27
#